data_AF-A0AAU8LY24-F1
#
_entry.id   AF-A0AAU8LY24-F1
#
_cell.length_a   1.000
_cell.length_b   1.000
_cell.length_c   1.000
_cell.angle_alpha   90.00
_cell.angle_beta   90.00
_cell.angle_gamma   90.00
#
_symmetry.space_group_name_H-M   'P 1'
#
loop_
_entity.id
_entity.type
_entity.pdbx_description
1 polymer ?
#
loop_
_entity_poly.entity_id
_entity_poly.type
_entity_poly.pdbx_seq_one_letter_code
_entity_poly.pdbx_strand_id
1 'polypeptide(L)'
;MANMHPFPFITELLKMPTAEDFLELETANQVAAFFGKTYKEISEIFYQTPKKYKYRRFEVSKRSGGTRIIYAPNRKIKEIQQVLARVF
;
A
#
# COMPACT_ATOMS: atom_id res chain seq x y z
N MET A 1 -29.56 -5.05 -5.31
CA MET A 1 -28.61 -4.27 -6.13
C MET A 1 -27.66 -3.61 -5.15
N ALA A 2 -26.41 -4.07 -5.07
CA ALA A 2 -25.45 -3.49 -4.13
C ALA A 2 -25.13 -2.06 -4.59
N ASN A 3 -25.47 -1.08 -3.76
CA ASN A 3 -25.13 0.32 -3.98
C ASN A 3 -23.61 0.43 -3.96
N MET A 4 -23.03 0.48 -5.16
CA MET A 4 -21.64 0.85 -5.36
C MET A 4 -21.56 2.36 -5.08
N HIS A 5 -21.34 2.72 -3.81
CA HIS A 5 -21.09 4.11 -3.44
C HIS A 5 -19.82 4.55 -4.16
N PRO A 6 -19.88 5.57 -5.03
CA PRO A 6 -18.68 6.19 -5.56
C PRO A 6 -17.99 6.86 -4.37
N PHE A 7 -16.80 6.42 -4.01
CA PHE A 7 -16.02 7.14 -3.01
C PHE A 7 -15.77 8.57 -3.53
N PRO A 8 -16.19 9.60 -2.78
CA PRO A 8 -16.13 10.98 -3.23
C PRO A 8 -14.72 11.48 -3.03
N PHE A 9 -13.94 11.59 -4.10
CA PHE A 9 -12.54 12.04 -3.99
C PHE A 9 -12.40 13.55 -3.69
N ILE A 10 -13.48 14.35 -3.60
CA ILE A 10 -13.33 15.83 -3.56
C ILE A 10 -14.22 16.58 -2.53
N THR A 11 -15.18 15.97 -1.82
CA THR A 11 -16.16 16.77 -1.03
C THR A 11 -16.24 16.55 0.48
N GLU A 12 -15.32 15.82 1.12
CA GLU A 12 -15.32 15.72 2.58
C GLU A 12 -13.91 15.84 3.16
N LEU A 13 -13.65 16.98 3.79
CA LEU A 13 -12.40 17.35 4.43
C LEU A 13 -12.31 16.65 5.81
N LEU A 14 -11.14 16.09 6.16
CA LEU A 14 -10.67 15.76 7.53
C LEU A 14 -11.16 14.47 8.25
N LYS A 15 -11.25 13.32 7.57
CA LYS A 15 -11.15 12.04 8.30
C LYS A 15 -9.99 11.21 7.76
N MET A 16 -8.93 11.06 8.57
CA MET A 16 -7.91 10.07 8.26
C MET A 16 -8.52 8.68 8.40
N PRO A 17 -8.27 7.76 7.44
CA PRO A 17 -8.77 6.41 7.56
C PRO A 17 -8.22 5.75 8.83
N THR A 18 -9.09 5.11 9.60
CA THR A 18 -8.71 4.42 10.84
C THR A 18 -8.54 2.92 10.63
N ALA A 19 -8.03 2.23 11.65
CA ALA A 19 -7.91 0.78 11.64
C ALA A 19 -9.27 0.11 11.47
N GLU A 20 -10.32 0.64 12.09
CA GLU A 20 -11.69 0.16 11.97
C GLU A 20 -12.18 0.25 10.52
N ASP A 21 -11.99 1.40 9.86
CA ASP A 21 -12.34 1.59 8.44
C ASP A 21 -11.65 0.54 7.53
N PHE A 22 -10.42 0.15 7.87
CA PHE A 22 -9.67 -0.87 7.12
C PHE A 22 -10.19 -2.30 7.38
N LEU A 23 -10.58 -2.60 8.60
CA LEU A 23 -11.06 -3.94 8.98
C LEU A 23 -12.47 -4.25 8.46
N GLU A 24 -13.26 -3.22 8.14
CA GLU A 24 -14.59 -3.37 7.52
C GLU A 24 -14.55 -3.61 5.99
N LEU A 25 -13.36 -3.65 5.37
CA LEU A 25 -13.23 -3.88 3.93
C LEU A 25 -13.48 -5.36 3.58
N GLU A 26 -14.53 -5.63 2.81
CA GLU A 26 -14.94 -7.00 2.46
C GLU A 26 -14.50 -7.46 1.07
N THR A 27 -14.26 -6.50 0.16
CA THR A 27 -14.00 -6.78 -1.25
C THR A 27 -12.67 -6.22 -1.72
N ALA A 28 -12.06 -6.87 -2.71
CA ALA A 28 -10.81 -6.40 -3.28
C ALA A 28 -10.91 -5.01 -3.95
N ASN A 29 -12.11 -4.63 -4.42
CA ASN A 29 -12.37 -3.29 -4.93
C ASN A 29 -12.39 -2.24 -3.81
N GLN A 30 -12.99 -2.54 -2.66
CA GLN A 30 -12.94 -1.67 -1.48
C GLN A 30 -11.50 -1.51 -0.98
N VAL A 31 -10.73 -2.60 -0.92
CA VAL A 31 -9.30 -2.55 -0.58
C VAL A 31 -8.52 -1.67 -1.56
N ALA A 32 -8.78 -1.79 -2.86
CA ALA A 32 -8.11 -0.94 -3.84
C ALA A 32 -8.48 0.53 -3.68
N ALA A 33 -9.77 0.82 -3.51
CA ALA A 33 -10.28 2.17 -3.29
C ALA A 33 -9.70 2.81 -2.02
N PHE A 34 -9.55 2.03 -0.94
CA PHE A 34 -8.91 2.49 0.31
C PHE A 34 -7.49 3.02 0.08
N PHE A 35 -6.73 2.41 -0.83
CA PHE A 35 -5.39 2.87 -1.21
C PHE A 35 -5.37 3.91 -2.34
N GLY A 36 -6.53 4.39 -2.80
CA GLY A 36 -6.66 5.28 -3.95
C GLY A 36 -6.20 4.63 -5.26
N LYS A 37 -6.44 3.33 -5.43
CA LYS A 37 -6.01 2.53 -6.60
C LYS A 37 -7.19 1.74 -7.17
N THR A 38 -7.03 1.28 -8.40
CA THR A 38 -7.95 0.31 -9.01
C THR A 38 -7.57 -1.12 -8.62
N TYR A 39 -8.53 -2.05 -8.73
CA TYR A 39 -8.25 -3.48 -8.52
C TYR A 39 -7.14 -3.99 -9.43
N LYS A 40 -7.11 -3.54 -10.68
CA LYS A 40 -6.04 -3.87 -11.63
C LYS A 40 -4.67 -3.45 -11.10
N GLU A 41 -4.54 -2.23 -10.60
CA GLU A 41 -3.26 -1.73 -10.06
C GLU A 41 -2.82 -2.50 -8.81
N ILE A 42 -3.74 -2.78 -7.88
CA ILE A 42 -3.44 -3.62 -6.70
C ILE A 42 -3.01 -5.02 -7.12
N SER A 43 -3.73 -5.62 -8.08
CA SER A 43 -3.39 -6.94 -8.62
C SER A 43 -2.02 -6.96 -9.29
N GLU A 44 -1.70 -5.93 -10.07
CA GLU A 44 -0.38 -5.75 -10.66
C GLU A 44 0.71 -5.64 -9.58
N ILE A 45 0.49 -4.82 -8.55
CA ILE A 45 1.47 -4.58 -7.48
C ILE A 45 1.75 -5.87 -6.69
N PHE A 46 0.71 -6.60 -6.29
CA PHE A 46 0.85 -7.72 -5.37
C PHE A 46 1.01 -9.08 -6.05
N TYR A 47 0.44 -9.31 -7.22
CA TYR A 47 0.45 -10.64 -7.83
C TYR A 47 1.29 -10.69 -9.10
N GLN A 48 1.17 -9.69 -9.97
CA GLN A 48 1.80 -9.77 -11.30
C GLN A 48 3.25 -9.27 -11.31
N THR A 49 3.58 -8.28 -10.47
CA THR A 49 4.95 -7.75 -10.41
C THR A 49 5.90 -8.81 -9.84
N PRO A 50 6.96 -9.21 -10.56
CA PRO A 50 7.95 -10.14 -10.02
C PRO A 50 8.61 -9.63 -8.73
N LYS A 51 8.90 -10.53 -7.78
CA LYS A 51 9.46 -10.18 -6.45
C LYS A 51 10.72 -9.31 -6.53
N LYS A 52 11.60 -9.54 -7.52
CA LYS A 52 12.81 -8.75 -7.76
C LYS A 52 12.56 -7.27 -8.06
N TYR A 53 11.36 -6.93 -8.54
CA TYR A 53 10.96 -5.54 -8.82
C TYR A 53 10.09 -4.94 -7.71
N LYS A 54 9.66 -5.75 -6.74
CA LYS A 54 8.92 -5.27 -5.56
C LYS A 54 9.83 -4.62 -4.53
N TYR A 55 11.02 -5.20 -4.33
CA TYR A 55 11.99 -4.71 -3.36
C TYR A 55 13.38 -4.60 -3.98
N ARG A 56 14.01 -3.44 -3.83
CA ARG A 56 15.39 -3.22 -4.22
C ARG A 56 16.31 -3.61 -3.07
N ARG A 57 17.19 -4.58 -3.33
CA ARG A 57 18.28 -4.95 -2.42
C ARG A 57 19.43 -3.95 -2.58
N PHE A 58 19.99 -3.47 -1.48
CA PHE A 58 21.26 -2.76 -1.46
C PHE A 58 22.02 -3.06 -0.18
N GLU A 59 23.32 -2.83 -0.24
CA GLU A 59 24.26 -3.14 0.84
C GLU A 59 24.81 -1.84 1.42
N VAL A 60 24.89 -1.79 2.75
CA VAL A 60 25.46 -0.66 3.48
C VAL A 60 26.50 -1.20 4.45
N SER A 61 27.75 -0.75 4.30
CA SER A 61 28.84 -1.11 5.21
C SER A 61 28.57 -0.58 6.63
N LYS A 62 28.75 -1.42 7.64
CA LYS A 62 28.61 -0.99 9.05
C LYS A 62 29.92 -0.41 9.57
N ARG A 63 29.81 0.57 10.48
CA ARG A 63 30.97 1.18 11.16
C ARG A 63 31.81 0.17 11.96
N SER A 64 31.17 -0.82 12.56
CA SER A 64 31.81 -1.89 13.34
C SER A 64 32.38 -3.03 12.48
N GLY A 65 32.38 -2.90 11.16
CA GLY A 65 32.66 -3.98 10.23
C GLY A 65 31.41 -4.79 9.82
N GLY A 66 31.52 -5.47 8.68
CA GLY A 66 30.44 -6.24 8.06
C GLY A 66 29.45 -5.41 7.23
N THR A 67 28.48 -6.10 6.64
CA THR A 67 27.50 -5.52 5.70
C THR A 67 26.08 -5.63 6.24
N ARG A 68 25.30 -4.54 6.14
CA ARG A 68 23.84 -4.57 6.32
C ARG A 68 23.20 -4.69 4.94
N ILE A 69 22.44 -5.75 4.72
CA ILE A 69 21.58 -5.89 3.54
C ILE A 69 20.25 -5.22 3.84
N ILE A 70 19.80 -4.33 2.96
CA ILE A 70 18.52 -3.61 3.08
C ILE A 70 17.68 -3.92 1.84
N TYR A 71 16.39 -4.21 2.06
CA TYR A 71 15.39 -4.39 1.02
C TYR A 71 14.40 -3.22 1.09
N ALA A 72 14.55 -2.22 0.24
CA ALA A 72 13.59 -1.12 0.17
C ALA A 72 12.44 -1.45 -0.77
N PRO A 73 11.18 -1.14 -0.41
CA PRO A 73 10.04 -1.29 -1.31
C PRO A 73 10.20 -0.38 -2.53
N ASN A 74 9.63 -0.80 -3.66
CA ASN A 74 9.44 0.09 -4.80
C ASN A 74 8.42 1.19 -4.45
N ARG A 75 8.30 2.20 -5.32
CA ARG A 75 7.41 3.35 -5.08
C ARG A 75 5.95 2.93 -4.79
N LYS A 76 5.40 2.02 -5.59
CA LYS A 76 3.99 1.61 -5.47
C LYS A 76 3.71 0.90 -4.13
N ILE A 77 4.61 0.03 -3.68
CA ILE A 77 4.49 -0.62 -2.37
C ILE A 77 4.71 0.37 -1.23
N LYS A 78 5.68 1.29 -1.38
CA LYS A 78 5.95 2.33 -0.39
C LYS A 78 4.71 3.20 -0.13
N GLU A 79 4.00 3.60 -1.18
CA GLU A 79 2.76 4.39 -1.04
C GLU A 79 1.71 3.64 -0.20
N ILE A 80 1.49 2.35 -0.48
CA ILE A 80 0.55 1.52 0.29
C ILE A 80 1.02 1.41 1.76
N GLN A 81 2.31 1.17 2.00
CA GLN A 81 2.86 1.09 3.35
C GLN A 81 2.73 2.39 4.12
N GLN A 82 2.83 3.55 3.45
CA GLN A 82 2.62 4.86 4.08
C GLN A 82 1.17 5.10 4.47
N VAL A 83 0.22 4.58 3.71
CA VAL A 83 -1.20 4.60 4.10
C VAL A 83 -1.39 3.73 5.34
N LEU A 84 -0.89 2.48 5.30
CA LEU A 84 -1.00 1.55 6.43
C LEU A 84 -0.36 2.09 7.72
N ALA A 85 0.80 2.75 7.63
CA ALA A 85 1.48 3.34 8.79
C ALA A 85 0.76 4.55 9.41
N ARG A 86 -0.32 5.04 8.79
CA ARG A 86 -1.21 6.06 9.36
C ARG A 86 -2.45 5.44 10.00
N VAL A 87 -2.75 4.21 9.62
CA VAL A 87 -3.89 3.41 10.06
C VAL A 87 -3.52 2.59 11.30
N PHE A 88 -2.27 2.11 11.35
CA PHE A 88 -1.67 1.29 12.41
C PHE A 88 -0.35 1.92 12.89
#